data_AF-A0A815UZ23-F1
#
_entry.id   AF-A0A815UZ23-F1
#
_cell.length_a   1.000
_cell.length_b   1.000
_cell.length_c   1.000
_cell.angle_alpha   90.00
_cell.angle_beta   90.00
_cell.angle_gamma   90.00
#
_symmetry.space_group_name_H-M   'P 1'
#
loop_
_entity.id
_entity.type
_entity.pdbx_description
1 polymer ?
#
loop_
_entity_poly.entity_id
_entity_poly.type
_entity_poly.pdbx_seq_one_letter_code
_entity_poly.pdbx_strand_id
1 'polypeptide(L)'
;MILENDNFLMELTKLFQQQRVKNSGSLCLTMKRYDGRTKPQPQLTKKQRLEQKQASTPTIKNPPHSPTTHETGEYRCLVRAVFGSKKLSTIVSAKDINRFQLAYSNLLKLNMDTLKKKAKESKAATTGQTSTNPNSNIPSSPIPTAASSSSTAVSNQQKKTPTTPAKKK
;
A
#
# COMPACT_ATOMS: atom_id res chain seq x y z
N MET A 1 -14.81 -8.57 15.05
CA MET A 1 -13.69 -9.48 15.39
C MET A 1 -12.42 -8.95 14.76
N ILE A 2 -11.26 -9.12 15.41
CA ILE A 2 -9.96 -8.82 14.81
C ILE A 2 -9.37 -10.09 14.22
N LEU A 3 -8.96 -10.05 12.97
CA LEU A 3 -8.47 -11.19 12.20
C LEU A 3 -7.01 -10.93 11.78
N GLU A 4 -6.28 -12.02 11.56
CA GLU A 4 -5.00 -11.99 10.87
C GLU A 4 -5.15 -11.52 9.41
N ASN A 5 -4.07 -11.00 8.85
CA ASN A 5 -4.08 -10.31 7.55
C ASN A 5 -4.60 -11.20 6.42
N ASP A 6 -4.12 -12.45 6.33
CA ASP A 6 -4.53 -13.38 5.27
C ASP A 6 -6.01 -13.79 5.44
N ASN A 7 -6.44 -14.04 6.67
CA ASN A 7 -7.84 -14.36 6.98
C ASN A 7 -8.77 -13.18 6.69
N PHE A 8 -8.33 -11.95 6.96
CA PHE A 8 -9.08 -10.74 6.61
C PHE A 8 -9.29 -10.64 5.10
N LEU A 9 -8.26 -10.89 4.28
CA LEU A 9 -8.36 -10.83 2.82
C LEU A 9 -9.29 -11.93 2.26
N MET A 10 -9.22 -13.15 2.80
CA MET A 10 -10.14 -14.23 2.43
C MET A 10 -11.58 -13.87 2.76
N GLU A 11 -11.85 -13.39 3.98
CA GLU A 11 -13.21 -13.07 4.40
C GLU A 11 -13.75 -11.82 3.68
N LEU A 12 -12.88 -10.85 3.37
CA LEU A 12 -13.21 -9.71 2.53
C LEU A 12 -13.64 -10.13 1.13
N THR A 13 -12.96 -11.11 0.54
CA THR A 13 -13.35 -11.68 -0.76
C THR A 13 -14.75 -12.31 -0.69
N LYS A 14 -15.05 -13.05 0.39
CA LYS A 14 -16.40 -13.60 0.62
C LYS A 14 -17.45 -12.51 0.77
N LEU A 15 -17.13 -11.38 1.41
CA LEU A 15 -18.05 -10.25 1.51
C LEU A 15 -18.36 -9.65 0.13
N PHE A 16 -17.38 -9.49 -0.75
CA PHE A 16 -17.62 -9.03 -2.12
C PHE A 16 -18.52 -9.99 -2.91
N GLN A 17 -18.28 -11.30 -2.79
CA GLN A 17 -19.14 -12.32 -3.41
C GLN A 17 -20.58 -12.24 -2.87
N GLN A 18 -20.74 -12.11 -1.55
CA GLN A 18 -22.06 -11.95 -0.94
C GLN A 18 -22.77 -10.66 -1.38
N GLN A 19 -22.04 -9.55 -1.50
CA GLN A 19 -22.60 -8.30 -2.01
C GLN A 19 -23.12 -8.48 -3.45
N ARG A 20 -22.35 -9.17 -4.30
CA ARG A 20 -22.80 -9.49 -5.67
C ARG A 20 -24.03 -10.39 -5.69
N VAL A 21 -24.04 -11.49 -4.93
CA VAL A 21 -25.18 -12.42 -4.90
C VAL A 21 -26.45 -11.73 -4.40
N LYS A 22 -26.33 -10.86 -3.39
CA LYS A 22 -27.48 -10.11 -2.86
C LYS A 22 -27.94 -8.98 -3.78
N ASN A 23 -27.09 -8.52 -4.71
CA ASN A 23 -27.31 -7.34 -5.57
C ASN A 23 -27.80 -6.09 -4.80
N SER A 24 -27.48 -6.00 -3.51
CA SER A 24 -28.01 -4.98 -2.61
C SER A 24 -27.09 -4.77 -1.40
N GLY A 25 -27.06 -3.53 -0.92
CA GLY A 25 -26.18 -3.07 0.16
C GLY A 25 -24.82 -2.59 -0.33
N SER A 26 -24.12 -1.86 0.54
CA SER A 26 -22.77 -1.36 0.30
C SER A 26 -21.79 -1.97 1.29
N LEU A 27 -20.63 -2.39 0.79
CA LEU A 27 -19.47 -2.72 1.60
C LEU A 27 -18.71 -1.43 1.94
N CYS A 28 -18.65 -1.09 3.22
CA CYS A 28 -17.87 0.04 3.72
C CYS A 28 -16.51 -0.45 4.19
N LEU A 29 -15.44 0.20 3.73
CA LEU A 29 -14.07 -0.12 4.10
C LEU A 29 -13.37 1.13 4.63
N THR A 30 -12.72 1.00 5.78
CA THR A 30 -12.04 2.11 6.46
C THR A 30 -10.62 1.69 6.80
N MET A 31 -9.66 2.59 6.57
CA MET A 31 -8.25 2.42 6.95
C MET A 31 -7.88 3.61 7.83
N LYS A 32 -7.41 3.36 9.05
CA LYS A 32 -7.03 4.40 10.02
C LYS A 32 -5.68 4.06 10.65
N ARG A 33 -4.85 5.07 10.95
CA ARG A 33 -3.64 4.87 11.76
C ARG A 33 -4.02 4.26 13.12
N TYR A 34 -3.33 3.18 13.49
CA TYR A 34 -3.53 2.49 14.75
C TYR A 34 -2.33 2.73 15.66
N ASP A 35 -2.60 3.17 16.87
CA ASP A 35 -1.63 3.59 17.88
C ASP A 35 -1.44 2.52 18.97
N GLY A 36 -1.97 1.30 18.78
CA GLY A 36 -1.85 0.22 19.75
C GLY A 36 -2.79 0.33 20.95
N ARG A 37 -3.65 1.34 21.02
CA ARG A 37 -4.58 1.52 22.14
C ARG A 37 -5.66 0.45 22.11
N THR A 38 -5.84 -0.23 23.23
CA THR A 38 -6.92 -1.21 23.47
C THR A 38 -7.92 -0.72 24.52
N LYS A 39 -7.54 0.31 25.28
CA LYS A 39 -8.36 0.96 26.31
C LYS A 39 -8.63 2.41 25.92
N PRO A 40 -9.79 2.99 26.31
CA PRO A 40 -10.04 4.41 26.11
C PRO A 40 -8.97 5.23 26.84
N GLN A 41 -8.57 6.36 26.27
CA GLN A 41 -7.70 7.28 27.00
C GLN A 41 -8.48 7.89 28.17
N PRO A 42 -7.89 7.95 29.37
CA PRO A 42 -8.51 8.63 30.50
C PRO A 42 -8.86 10.07 30.13
N GLN A 43 -10.10 10.47 30.40
CA GLN A 43 -10.52 11.85 30.26
C GLN A 43 -9.84 12.66 31.37
N LEU A 44 -8.77 13.39 31.02
CA LEU A 44 -8.12 14.29 31.97
C LEU A 44 -9.09 15.40 32.37
N THR A 45 -9.26 15.61 33.68
CA THR A 45 -10.02 16.76 34.19
C THR A 45 -9.32 18.08 33.80
N LYS A 46 -10.08 19.19 33.71
CA LYS A 46 -9.54 20.51 33.29
C LYS A 46 -8.30 20.95 34.09
N LYS A 47 -8.21 20.57 35.39
CA LYS A 47 -7.03 20.86 36.23
C LYS A 47 -5.80 20.05 35.80
N GLN A 48 -5.94 18.75 35.55
CA GLN A 48 -4.85 17.87 35.12
C GLN A 48 -4.34 18.20 33.71
N ARG A 49 -5.21 18.64 32.80
CA ARG A 49 -4.81 19.09 31.45
C ARG A 49 -3.94 20.36 31.49
N LEU A 50 -4.11 21.20 32.52
CA LEU A 50 -3.34 22.44 32.67
C LEU A 50 -1.93 22.18 33.26
N GLU A 51 -1.81 21.21 34.17
CA GLU A 51 -0.53 20.80 34.76
C GLU A 51 0.34 20.03 33.77
N GLN A 52 -0.26 19.15 32.96
CA GLN A 52 0.48 18.36 31.96
C GLN A 52 1.03 19.21 30.81
N LYS A 53 0.40 20.37 30.54
CA LYS A 53 0.88 21.35 29.55
C LYS A 53 2.03 22.22 30.09
N GLN A 54 2.23 22.26 31.41
CA GLN A 54 3.29 23.02 32.08
C GLN A 54 4.53 22.17 32.38
N ALA A 55 4.42 20.84 32.37
CA ALA A 55 5.56 19.93 32.56
C ALA A 55 6.32 19.60 31.25
N SER A 56 5.80 19.99 30.07
CA SER A 56 6.51 19.85 28.79
C SER A 56 7.33 21.10 28.47
N THR A 57 8.41 21.33 29.21
CA THR A 57 9.41 22.35 28.91
C THR A 57 10.30 21.87 27.74
N PRO A 58 10.46 22.64 26.65
CA PRO A 58 11.32 22.26 25.54
C PRO A 58 12.76 22.71 25.81
N THR A 59 13.63 21.78 26.24
CA THR A 59 15.08 22.03 26.20
C THR A 59 15.59 21.83 24.77
N ILE A 60 15.89 22.95 24.13
CA ILE A 60 16.57 23.05 22.83
C ILE A 60 17.99 22.47 22.95
N LYS A 61 18.26 21.36 22.26
CA LYS A 61 19.59 21.05 21.69
C LYS A 61 19.38 20.33 20.36
N ASN A 62 19.68 21.02 19.25
CA ASN A 62 19.75 20.43 17.91
C ASN A 62 20.96 19.48 17.80
N PRO A 63 20.82 18.32 17.13
CA PRO A 63 21.90 17.77 16.30
C PRO A 63 21.43 17.50 14.84
N PRO A 64 22.37 17.33 13.90
CA PRO A 64 22.09 17.40 12.46
C PRO A 64 21.41 16.13 11.92
N HIS A 65 20.47 16.36 11.01
CA HIS A 65 19.83 15.43 10.05
C HIS A 65 20.00 13.92 10.29
N SER A 66 19.06 13.34 11.03
CA SER A 66 18.77 11.90 11.05
C SER A 66 17.29 11.71 10.66
N PRO A 67 16.90 10.61 10.00
CA PRO A 67 15.51 10.40 9.59
C PRO A 67 14.64 10.38 10.85
N THR A 68 13.78 11.39 10.95
CA THR A 68 12.77 11.66 11.97
C THR A 68 12.38 10.44 12.80
N THR A 69 12.97 10.34 13.99
CA THR A 69 12.49 9.52 15.11
C THR A 69 11.10 10.02 15.51
N HIS A 70 10.07 9.52 14.84
CA HIS A 70 8.76 9.46 15.47
C HIS A 70 8.88 8.58 16.70
N GLU A 71 8.27 9.00 17.81
CA GLU A 71 8.17 8.23 19.05
C GLU A 71 8.00 6.74 18.75
N THR A 72 8.79 5.91 19.41
CA THR A 72 9.12 4.48 19.20
C THR A 72 7.91 3.50 19.17
N GLY A 73 6.70 3.97 18.88
CA GLY A 73 5.53 3.18 18.59
C GLY A 73 5.56 2.64 17.16
N GLU A 74 5.57 1.31 17.03
CA GLU A 74 5.45 0.62 15.76
C GLU A 74 4.30 1.19 14.91
N TYR A 75 4.60 1.58 13.67
CA TYR A 75 3.56 2.05 12.75
C TYR A 75 2.63 0.90 12.38
N ARG A 76 1.35 1.07 12.71
CA ARG A 76 0.31 0.10 12.38
C ARG A 76 -0.90 0.80 11.74
N CYS A 77 -1.59 0.07 10.87
CA CYS A 77 -2.83 0.51 10.23
C CYS A 77 -3.96 -0.42 10.63
N LEU A 78 -5.07 0.13 11.10
CA LEU A 78 -6.30 -0.60 11.37
C LEU A 78 -7.20 -0.52 10.15
N VAL A 79 -7.49 -1.67 9.57
CA VAL A 79 -8.41 -1.82 8.44
C VAL A 79 -9.71 -2.44 8.96
N ARG A 80 -10.86 -1.86 8.59
CA ARG A 80 -12.19 -2.41 8.96
C ARG A 80 -13.11 -2.47 7.76
N ALA A 81 -13.74 -3.61 7.56
CA ALA A 81 -14.75 -3.83 6.54
C ALA A 81 -16.11 -4.10 7.18
N VAL A 82 -17.18 -3.52 6.65
CA VAL A 82 -18.54 -3.67 7.15
C VAL A 82 -19.50 -3.88 5.99
N PHE A 83 -20.28 -4.96 6.06
CA PHE A 83 -21.38 -5.23 5.14
C PHE A 83 -22.61 -5.68 5.95
N GLY A 84 -23.57 -4.78 6.09
CA GLY A 84 -24.72 -4.98 6.98
C GLY A 84 -24.28 -5.26 8.42
N SER A 85 -24.66 -6.42 8.94
CA SER A 85 -24.30 -6.86 10.29
C SER A 85 -22.88 -7.45 10.41
N LYS A 86 -22.26 -7.85 9.29
CA LYS A 86 -20.93 -8.49 9.30
C LYS A 86 -19.84 -7.42 9.41
N LYS A 87 -18.97 -7.55 10.41
CA LYS A 87 -17.87 -6.62 10.70
C LYS A 87 -16.55 -7.35 10.81
N LEU A 88 -15.60 -6.98 9.96
CA LEU A 88 -14.23 -7.48 9.96
C LEU A 88 -13.27 -6.37 10.36
N SER A 89 -12.19 -6.72 11.04
CA SER A 89 -11.09 -5.80 11.28
C SER A 89 -9.76 -6.53 11.30
N THR A 90 -8.69 -5.86 10.90
CA THR A 90 -7.32 -6.36 10.99
C THR A 90 -6.38 -5.20 11.31
N ILE A 91 -5.24 -5.51 11.95
CA ILE A 91 -4.15 -4.56 12.20
C ILE A 91 -2.98 -4.98 11.33
N VAL A 92 -2.54 -4.08 10.46
CA VAL A 92 -1.40 -4.30 9.57
C VAL A 92 -0.21 -3.56 10.13
N SER A 93 0.84 -4.29 10.51
CA SER A 93 2.12 -3.72 10.91
C SER A 93 2.93 -3.25 9.69
N ALA A 94 3.87 -2.33 9.93
CA ALA A 94 4.77 -1.82 8.89
C ALA A 94 5.57 -2.92 8.15
N LYS A 95 5.89 -4.03 8.82
CA LYS A 95 6.63 -5.15 8.23
C LYS A 95 5.85 -5.86 7.12
N ASP A 96 4.54 -5.99 7.29
CA ASP A 96 3.68 -6.78 6.40
C ASP A 96 2.91 -5.93 5.40
N ILE A 97 3.09 -4.60 5.42
CA ILE A 97 2.29 -3.67 4.61
C ILE A 97 2.48 -3.90 3.11
N ASN A 98 3.68 -4.20 2.65
CA ASN A 98 3.97 -4.43 1.23
C ASN A 98 3.23 -5.67 0.70
N ARG A 99 3.27 -6.76 1.47
CA ARG A 99 2.56 -8.01 1.14
C ARG A 99 1.06 -7.78 1.17
N PHE A 100 0.56 -7.14 2.23
CA PHE A 100 -0.86 -6.82 2.37
C PHE A 100 -1.36 -5.94 1.21
N GLN A 101 -0.61 -4.90 0.84
CA GLN A 101 -0.97 -3.97 -0.23
C GLN A 101 -1.07 -4.67 -1.59
N LEU A 102 -0.13 -5.56 -1.92
CA LEU A 102 -0.17 -6.29 -3.19
C LEU A 102 -1.43 -7.15 -3.29
N ALA A 103 -1.71 -7.95 -2.25
CA ALA A 103 -2.89 -8.82 -2.22
C ALA A 103 -4.20 -8.01 -2.18
N TYR A 104 -4.26 -6.99 -1.33
CA TYR A 104 -5.42 -6.12 -1.15
C TYR A 104 -5.76 -5.34 -2.43
N SER A 105 -4.77 -4.77 -3.11
CA SER A 105 -5.00 -4.03 -4.36
C SER A 105 -5.52 -4.94 -5.48
N ASN A 106 -4.99 -6.15 -5.60
CA ASN A 106 -5.49 -7.15 -6.54
C ASN A 106 -6.92 -7.56 -6.20
N LEU A 107 -7.22 -7.79 -4.93
CA LEU A 107 -8.57 -8.11 -4.45
C LEU A 107 -9.59 -7.03 -4.85
N LEU A 108 -9.27 -5.74 -4.65
CA LEU A 108 -10.15 -4.65 -5.03
C LEU A 108 -10.40 -4.62 -6.55
N LYS A 109 -9.33 -4.71 -7.34
CA LYS A 109 -9.42 -4.70 -8.82
C LYS A 109 -10.30 -5.83 -9.35
N LEU A 110 -10.22 -7.01 -8.76
CA LEU A 110 -11.01 -8.18 -9.14
C LEU A 110 -12.49 -8.07 -8.74
N ASN A 111 -12.81 -7.27 -7.72
CA ASN A 111 -14.16 -7.22 -7.15
C ASN A 111 -14.95 -5.94 -7.43
N MET A 112 -14.27 -4.86 -7.86
CA MET A 112 -14.88 -3.56 -8.19
C MET A 112 -14.94 -3.34 -9.72
N ASP A 113 -15.38 -4.36 -10.45
CA ASP A 113 -15.37 -4.43 -11.91
C ASP A 113 -16.68 -3.96 -12.57
N THR A 114 -17.75 -3.83 -11.79
CA THR A 114 -19.12 -3.55 -12.27
C THR A 114 -19.41 -2.06 -12.50
N LEU A 115 -18.37 -1.23 -12.54
CA LEU A 115 -18.49 0.21 -12.80
C LEU A 115 -18.68 0.47 -14.30
N LYS A 116 -19.48 1.49 -14.64
CA LYS A 116 -19.67 1.90 -16.04
C LYS A 116 -18.31 2.28 -16.63
N LYS A 117 -17.99 1.70 -17.79
CA LYS A 117 -16.79 2.09 -18.55
C LYS A 117 -16.93 3.57 -18.94
N LYS A 118 -15.87 4.34 -18.73
CA LYS A 118 -15.81 5.72 -19.20
C LYS A 118 -16.01 5.70 -20.72
N ALA A 119 -17.03 6.39 -21.22
CA ALA A 119 -17.22 6.54 -22.66
C ALA A 119 -15.95 7.18 -23.23
N LYS A 120 -15.36 6.54 -24.23
CA LYS A 120 -14.29 7.15 -25.01
C LYS A 120 -14.99 8.17 -25.90
N GLU A 121 -14.97 9.44 -25.50
CA GLU A 121 -15.31 10.52 -26.42
C GLU A 121 -14.46 10.33 -27.67
N SER A 122 -15.12 10.04 -28.79
CA SER A 122 -14.51 10.07 -30.10
C SER A 122 -14.19 11.53 -30.41
N LYS A 123 -12.98 11.97 -30.07
CA LYS A 123 -12.42 13.19 -30.65
C LYS A 123 -12.28 12.99 -32.16
N ALA A 124 -13.28 13.44 -32.92
CA ALA A 124 -13.05 13.83 -34.30
C ALA A 124 -11.96 14.92 -34.30
N ALA A 125 -11.01 14.82 -35.20
CA ALA A 125 -9.80 15.61 -35.22
C ALA A 125 -10.09 17.12 -35.33
N THR A 126 -9.68 17.88 -34.31
CA THR A 126 -8.99 19.16 -34.49
C THR A 126 -7.97 19.30 -33.36
N THR A 127 -6.72 19.43 -33.79
CA THR A 127 -5.46 19.69 -33.11
C THR A 127 -5.51 20.08 -31.62
N GLY A 128 -4.82 19.29 -30.79
CA GLY A 128 -4.53 19.59 -29.40
C GLY A 128 -3.97 18.35 -28.68
N GLN A 129 -2.67 18.12 -28.83
CA GLN A 129 -1.92 17.04 -28.19
C GLN A 129 -2.03 17.13 -26.66
N THR A 130 -2.25 15.99 -25.99
CA THR A 130 -1.32 15.47 -24.96
C THR A 130 -1.69 14.01 -24.68
N SER A 131 -0.73 13.15 -25.00
CA SER A 131 -0.70 11.71 -24.84
C SER A 131 -0.45 11.27 -23.39
N THR A 132 -0.81 10.02 -23.12
CA THR A 132 -0.71 9.33 -21.84
C THR A 132 0.70 8.77 -21.54
N ASN A 133 1.04 8.70 -20.24
CA ASN A 133 1.72 7.58 -19.54
C ASN A 133 3.27 7.63 -19.35
N PRO A 134 3.87 6.73 -18.53
CA PRO A 134 4.19 6.85 -17.11
C PRO A 134 5.71 7.01 -16.83
N ASN A 135 6.14 7.76 -15.80
CA ASN A 135 7.34 7.36 -15.04
C ASN A 135 7.49 8.14 -13.71
N SER A 136 8.00 7.39 -12.73
CA SER A 136 8.57 7.83 -11.47
C SER A 136 9.43 9.09 -11.58
N ASN A 137 9.28 10.00 -10.62
CA ASN A 137 10.33 10.96 -10.32
C ASN A 137 10.46 11.15 -8.81
N ILE A 138 11.28 10.29 -8.23
CA ILE A 138 11.99 10.51 -6.97
C ILE A 138 13.20 11.38 -7.36
N PRO A 139 13.42 12.57 -6.78
CA PRO A 139 14.67 13.29 -7.01
C PRO A 139 15.78 12.61 -6.18
N SER A 140 16.60 11.80 -6.86
CA SER A 140 17.88 11.33 -6.32
C SER A 140 18.98 12.31 -6.75
N SER A 141 19.58 12.98 -5.78
CA SER A 141 20.79 13.79 -5.94
C SER A 141 21.98 12.91 -6.35
N PRO A 142 22.92 13.42 -7.18
CA PRO A 142 24.10 12.66 -7.61
C PRO A 142 25.18 12.63 -6.53
N ILE A 143 25.72 11.44 -6.25
CA ILE A 143 26.95 11.23 -5.49
C ILE A 143 28.06 10.86 -6.49
N PRO A 144 29.26 11.50 -6.44
CA PRO A 144 30.32 11.29 -7.41
C PRO A 144 31.08 9.96 -7.22
N THR A 145 31.58 9.49 -8.35
CA THR A 145 32.39 8.30 -8.61
C THR A 145 33.74 8.32 -7.89
N ALA A 146 34.12 7.21 -7.26
CA ALA A 146 35.52 6.85 -7.02
C ALA A 146 35.74 5.41 -7.50
N ALA A 147 36.71 5.26 -8.40
CA ALA A 147 37.12 4.01 -9.02
C ALA A 147 37.83 3.08 -8.03
N SER A 148 37.70 1.77 -8.23
CA SER A 148 38.78 0.79 -8.10
C SER A 148 38.39 -0.55 -8.73
N SER A 149 39.33 -1.04 -9.52
CA SER A 149 39.40 -2.22 -10.38
C SER A 149 39.45 -3.57 -9.65
N SER A 150 38.95 -4.65 -10.29
CA SER A 150 39.78 -5.82 -10.67
C SER A 150 38.97 -6.95 -11.37
N SER A 151 39.37 -7.22 -12.61
CA SER A 151 39.44 -8.50 -13.35
C SER A 151 38.83 -9.79 -12.78
N THR A 152 38.13 -10.56 -13.63
CA THR A 152 38.67 -11.79 -14.28
C THR A 152 37.71 -12.29 -15.36
N ALA A 153 38.27 -12.57 -16.54
CA ALA A 153 37.62 -13.16 -17.71
C ALA A 153 37.81 -14.69 -17.71
N VAL A 154 36.80 -15.47 -18.14
CA VAL A 154 37.00 -16.73 -18.88
C VAL A 154 35.83 -16.96 -19.87
N SER A 155 36.22 -17.25 -21.11
CA SER A 155 35.48 -17.62 -22.32
C SER A 155 34.35 -18.64 -22.20
N ASN A 156 33.33 -18.58 -23.08
CA ASN A 156 33.20 -19.56 -24.17
C ASN A 156 32.25 -19.14 -25.31
N GLN A 157 32.57 -19.62 -26.52
CA GLN A 157 32.13 -19.15 -27.84
C GLN A 157 30.76 -19.68 -28.32
N GLN A 158 30.22 -18.93 -29.30
CA GLN A 158 29.08 -19.23 -30.18
C GLN A 158 29.38 -20.38 -31.17
N LYS A 159 28.35 -21.19 -31.51
CA LYS A 159 28.23 -21.77 -32.86
C LYS A 159 26.78 -22.11 -33.26
N LYS A 160 26.26 -21.30 -34.19
CA LYS A 160 25.36 -21.53 -35.35
C LYS A 160 24.21 -22.57 -35.30
N THR A 161 23.00 -22.07 -35.61
CA THR A 161 21.82 -22.71 -36.24
C THR A 161 22.14 -23.32 -37.63
N PRO A 162 21.31 -24.20 -38.30
CA PRO A 162 19.84 -24.08 -38.47
C PRO A 162 18.97 -25.36 -38.70
N THR A 163 17.64 -25.10 -38.84
CA THR A 163 16.61 -25.79 -39.67
C THR A 163 15.61 -26.78 -39.02
N THR A 164 14.31 -26.40 -39.11
CA THR A 164 13.01 -27.10 -38.94
C THR A 164 12.81 -28.14 -40.10
N PRO A 165 11.79 -29.06 -40.18
CA PRO A 165 10.47 -29.02 -39.55
C PRO A 165 9.79 -30.34 -39.10
N ALA A 166 8.63 -30.11 -38.47
CA ALA A 166 7.51 -30.97 -38.10
C ALA A 166 7.34 -32.33 -38.81
N LYS A 167 6.92 -33.35 -38.02
CA LYS A 167 5.99 -34.37 -38.52
C LYS A 167 5.02 -34.83 -37.43
N LYS A 168 3.76 -34.81 -37.85
CA LYS A 168 2.52 -35.22 -37.18
C LYS A 168 2.23 -36.66 -37.61
N LYS A 169 2.10 -37.60 -36.67
CA LYS A 169 1.09 -38.65 -36.67
C LYS A 169 1.08 -39.35 -35.32
#